data_AF-A0A674MEJ9-F1
#
_entry.id   AF-A0A674MEJ9-F1
#
_cell.length_a   1.000
_cell.length_b   1.000
_cell.length_c   1.000
_cell.angle_alpha   90.00
_cell.angle_beta   90.00
_cell.angle_gamma   90.00
#
_symmetry.space_group_name_H-M   'P 1'
#
loop_
_entity.id
_entity.type
_entity.pdbx_description
1 polymer ?
#
loop_
_entity_poly.entity_id
_entity_poly.type
_entity_poly.pdbx_seq_one_letter_code
_entity_poly.pdbx_strand_id
1 'polypeptide(L)' 'MNSVFFSYESFAHAVSGAAGSAAAMMVFYPLDTARLTLQVDEKRKSKSAHTVLGEIFKEGGL' A
#
# COMPACT_ATOMS: atom_id res chain seq x y z
N MET A 1 -30.78 -17.08 11.59
CA MET A 1 -29.38 -16.78 11.21
C MET A 1 -29.33 -15.57 10.26
N ASN A 2 -30.01 -14.45 10.57
CA ASN A 2 -30.31 -13.37 9.60
C ASN A 2 -30.21 -11.93 10.18
N SER A 3 -29.25 -11.61 11.03
CA SER A 3 -29.11 -10.22 11.53
C SER A 3 -27.68 -9.72 11.75
N VAL A 4 -26.67 -10.59 11.77
CA VAL A 4 -25.28 -10.18 11.99
C VAL A 4 -24.73 -9.37 10.82
N PHE A 5 -25.04 -9.72 9.56
CA PHE A 5 -24.50 -9.00 8.40
C PHE A 5 -25.19 -7.66 8.08
N PHE A 6 -26.45 -7.48 8.52
CA PHE A 6 -27.26 -6.28 8.24
C PHE A 6 -27.41 -5.35 9.47
N SER A 7 -26.65 -5.60 10.54
CA SER A 7 -26.59 -4.67 11.67
C SER A 7 -25.75 -3.44 11.31
N TYR A 8 -26.19 -2.27 11.75
CA TYR A 8 -25.50 -0.99 11.54
C TYR A 8 -24.04 -1.05 12.01
N GLU A 9 -23.76 -1.72 13.12
CA GLU A 9 -22.40 -1.92 13.64
C GLU A 9 -21.51 -2.70 12.67
N SER A 10 -22.01 -3.79 12.09
CA SER A 10 -21.24 -4.61 11.16
C SER A 10 -20.98 -3.88 9.83
N PHE A 11 -21.94 -3.06 9.38
CA PHE A 11 -21.75 -2.19 8.22
C PHE A 11 -20.71 -1.08 8.50
N ALA A 12 -20.81 -0.40 9.63
CA ALA A 12 -19.85 0.64 10.04
C ALA A 12 -18.44 0.07 10.19
N HIS A 13 -18.29 -1.12 10.78
CA HIS A 13 -17.02 -1.82 10.87
C HIS A 13 -16.46 -2.17 9.50
N ALA A 14 -17.28 -2.73 8.59
CA ALA A 14 -16.85 -3.06 7.25
C ALA A 14 -16.37 -1.82 6.47
N VAL A 15 -17.09 -0.70 6.54
CA VAL A 15 -16.71 0.56 5.89
C VAL A 15 -15.44 1.13 6.50
N SER A 16 -15.33 1.14 7.83
CA SER A 16 -14.10 1.61 8.51
C SER A 16 -12.88 0.76 8.17
N GLY A 17 -13.04 -0.56 8.07
CA GLY A 17 -11.98 -1.49 7.67
C GLY A 17 -11.59 -1.30 6.21
N ALA A 18 -12.55 -1.10 5.31
CA ALA A 18 -12.31 -0.83 3.90
C ALA A 18 -11.58 0.51 3.70
N ALA A 19 -12.06 1.58 4.35
CA ALA A 19 -11.44 2.90 4.28
C ALA A 19 -10.02 2.90 4.88
N GLY A 20 -9.84 2.26 6.04
CA GLY A 20 -8.54 2.11 6.68
C GLY A 20 -7.55 1.33 5.80
N SER A 21 -8.01 0.26 5.16
CA SER A 21 -7.18 -0.53 4.24
C SER A 21 -6.80 0.24 2.98
N ALA A 22 -7.74 1.00 2.40
CA ALA A 22 -7.46 1.84 1.23
C ALA A 22 -6.43 2.93 1.55
N ALA A 23 -6.57 3.60 2.71
CA ALA A 23 -5.62 4.58 3.17
C ALA A 23 -4.23 3.96 3.45
N ALA A 24 -4.18 2.80 4.09
CA ALA A 24 -2.93 2.08 4.33
C ALA A 24 -2.23 1.71 3.03
N MET A 25 -2.96 1.14 2.05
CA MET A 25 -2.41 0.83 0.74
C MET A 25 -1.84 2.08 0.05
N MET A 26 -2.53 3.23 0.08
CA MET A 26 -2.01 4.46 -0.54
C MET A 26 -0.73 4.96 0.12
N VAL A 27 -0.66 4.98 1.46
CA VAL A 27 0.50 5.49 2.19
C VAL A 27 1.71 4.56 2.05
N PHE A 28 1.48 3.25 2.02
CA PHE A 28 2.56 2.26 1.92
C PHE A 28 2.90 1.87 0.47
N TYR A 29 2.06 2.19 -0.51
CA TYR A 29 2.31 1.86 -1.92
C TYR A 29 3.68 2.29 -2.44
N PRO A 30 4.21 3.51 -2.15
CA PRO A 30 5.54 3.88 -2.59
C PRO A 30 6.63 2.97 -2.00
N LEU A 31 6.51 2.63 -0.72
CA LEU A 31 7.46 1.76 -0.02
C LEU A 31 7.42 0.33 -0.57
N ASP A 32 6.22 -0.21 -0.82
CA ASP A 32 6.03 -1.51 -1.45
C ASP A 32 6.62 -1.53 -2.86
N THR A 33 6.42 -0.46 -3.62
CA THR A 33 7.00 -0.31 -4.97
C THR A 33 8.52 -0.34 -4.91
N ALA A 34 9.15 0.44 -4.03
CA ALA A 34 10.61 0.42 -3.89
C ALA A 34 11.15 -0.94 -3.42
N ARG A 35 10.45 -1.60 -2.50
CA ARG A 35 10.80 -2.95 -2.04
C ARG A 35 10.72 -3.95 -3.18
N LEU A 36 9.67 -3.92 -4.01
CA LEU A 36 9.53 -4.78 -5.17
C LEU A 36 10.61 -4.53 -6.21
N THR A 37 10.92 -3.26 -6.51
CA THR A 37 12.02 -2.89 -7.41
C THR A 37 13.35 -3.45 -6.90
N LEU A 38 13.65 -3.31 -5.61
CA LEU A 38 14.86 -3.89 -5.02
C LEU A 38 14.91 -5.42 -5.07
N GLN A 39 13.76 -6.10 -5.00
CA GLN A 39 13.72 -7.56 -5.03
C GLN A 39 13.86 -8.12 -6.45
N VAL A 40 13.24 -7.47 -7.43
CA VAL A 40 13.12 -7.95 -8.81
C VAL A 40 14.24 -7.45 -9.72
N ASP A 41 14.70 -6.20 -9.54
CA ASP A 41 15.76 -5.61 -10.36
C ASP A 41 17.15 -5.90 -9.75
N GLU A 42 17.85 -6.88 -10.32
CA GLU A 42 19.21 -7.26 -9.88
C GLU A 42 20.23 -6.11 -9.98
N LYS A 43 20.00 -5.10 -10.85
CA LYS A 43 20.87 -3.91 -10.95
C LYS A 43 20.63 -2.91 -9.81
N ARG A 44 19.42 -2.90 -9.24
CA ARG A 44 19.03 -2.02 -8.13
C ARG A 44 19.08 -2.72 -6.76
N LYS A 45 19.18 -4.05 -6.70
CA LYS A 45 19.29 -4.90 -5.48
C LYS A 45 20.29 -4.41 -4.41
N SER A 46 21.38 -3.76 -4.83
CA SER A 46 22.46 -3.26 -3.96
C SER A 46 22.24 -1.82 -3.45
N LYS A 47 21.21 -1.11 -3.93
CA LYS A 47 20.92 0.27 -3.50
C LYS A 47 20.01 0.28 -2.28
N SER A 48 20.16 1.29 -1.43
CA SER A 48 19.27 1.46 -0.26
C SER A 48 17.85 1.83 -0.71
N ALA A 49 16.85 1.38 0.06
CA ALA A 49 15.44 1.63 -0.20
C ALA A 49 15.11 3.12 -0.37
N HIS A 50 15.79 4.00 0.36
CA HIS A 50 15.60 5.45 0.24
C HIS A 50 16.07 6.02 -1.10
N THR A 51 17.15 5.48 -1.67
CA THR A 51 17.68 5.91 -2.97
C THR A 51 16.74 5.47 -4.09
N VAL A 52 16.23 4.23 -4.01
CA VAL A 52 15.28 3.70 -5.01
C VAL A 52 13.94 4.41 -4.93
N LEU A 53 13.43 4.73 -3.74
CA LEU A 53 12.24 5.58 -3.57
C LEU A 53 12.40 6.95 -4.26
N GLY A 54 13.53 7.63 -4.04
CA GLY A 54 13.81 8.93 -4.65
C GLY A 54 13.97 8.86 -6.17
N GLU A 55 14.58 7.79 -6.69
CA GLU A 55 14.68 7.51 -8.13
C GLU A 55 13.29 7.25 -8.73
N ILE A 56 12.46 6.40 -8.10
CA ILE A 56 11.08 6.14 -8.54
C ILE A 56 10.25 7.43 -8.56
N PHE A 57 10.38 8.28 -7.55
CA PHE A 57 9.65 9.55 -7.49
C PHE A 57 10.11 10.57 -8.54
N LYS A 58 11.39 10.53 -8.93
CA LYS A 58 11.96 11.37 -10.00
C LYS A 58 11.66 10.83 -11.41
N GLU A 59 11.72 9.51 -11.59
CA GLU A 59 11.53 8.83 -12.88
C GLU A 59 10.05 8.69 -13.22
N GLY A 60 9.22 8.36 -12.24
CA GLY A 60 7.79 8.14 -12.40
C GLY A 60 6.93 9.35 -12.05
N GLY A 61 7.44 10.57 -12.27
CA GLY A 61 6.85 11.84 -11.83
C GLY A 61 5.33 11.95 -12.02
N LEU A 62 4.70 12.79 -11.18
CA LEU A 62 3.28 13.18 -11.27
C LEU A 62 2.91 13.67 -12.68
#